data_AF-A0A535JIG1-F1
#
_entry.id   AF-A0A535JIG1-F1
#
_cell.length_a   1.000
_cell.length_b   1.000
_cell.length_c   1.000
_cell.angle_alpha   90.00
_cell.angle_beta   90.00
_cell.angle_gamma   90.00
#
_symmetry.space_group_name_H-M   'P 1'
#
loop_
_entity.id
_entity.type
_entity.pdbx_description
1 polymer ?
#
loop_
_entity_poly.entity_id
_entity_poly.type
_entity_poly.pdbx_seq_one_letter_code
_entity_poly.pdbx_strand_id
1 'polypeptide(L)'
;MSPALTHHRRLDAGPVQRRGSLAPYRSIVEADGEPHATRFDLVESERVDSPGRALASIAHITDLHMTDVESPARFEFINREYADPRFRELLPMQRAQEALNAHAIDAMVRTLNEVAGGPVTGGPLELVVFTGDGVDNVQGNELDAFIGLLEGGLVSPNSGGPGYEGVQAAGWPDDFFWKPDGSEMGQDVHQSAFGFPQIPGLIERALQPLQAAGLSLPWLGCHGNHEEVCQGVGVVNPALAAATIRTRKPLRLPDGLDPDRIVETFVARPEVFMTGPYVDVTSDPARRPFALDEFVDAHLRSRARPSGHGFSEENRERGTAYYVHDTPAVRFITLDTACPAGGAQGCITADQLHWLERRLEEAHSSFRSRGGAMVRTGREDRLVVILSHHGFDSLTNQRTHQAAPGSDHVDRGQLLETLLRFSNVVLWLNGHIHANRVQPRPDQSGQGGGFWEVTTASLVDWPCQGRVVELSDIGDGMLAIACTMVDHQGSELAGLHRELAGNAPAGGFTAGRAGTPLDRNVILPLRAPFALERLHSNQ
;
A
#
# COMPACT_ATOMS: atom_id res chain seq x y z
N MET A 1 -6.13 11.80 -23.00
CA MET A 1 -6.08 10.39 -23.43
C MET A 1 -7.11 9.64 -22.61
N SER A 2 -7.66 8.50 -23.04
CA SER A 2 -8.54 7.70 -22.17
C SER A 2 -7.74 7.25 -20.93
N PRO A 3 -8.33 7.20 -19.72
CA PRO A 3 -7.62 6.72 -18.53
C PRO A 3 -6.98 5.34 -18.81
N ALA A 4 -5.80 5.09 -18.22
CA ALA A 4 -5.04 3.86 -18.44
C ALA A 4 -5.62 2.69 -17.63
N LEU A 5 -6.87 2.37 -17.93
CA LEU A 5 -7.57 1.22 -17.40
C LEU A 5 -7.16 -0.02 -18.21
N THR A 6 -6.78 -1.05 -17.48
CA THR A 6 -6.20 -2.28 -18.07
C THR A 6 -7.15 -3.02 -19.01
N HIS A 7 -8.46 -2.83 -18.88
CA HIS A 7 -9.45 -3.42 -19.77
C HIS A 7 -9.45 -2.80 -21.19
N HIS A 8 -8.83 -1.63 -21.37
CA HIS A 8 -8.62 -1.04 -22.69
C HIS A 8 -7.24 -1.35 -23.25
N ARG A 9 -6.21 -1.29 -22.40
CA ARG A 9 -4.81 -1.56 -22.75
C ARG A 9 -4.06 -1.98 -21.50
N ARG A 10 -3.08 -2.86 -21.61
CA ARG A 10 -2.19 -3.21 -20.49
C ARG A 10 -0.74 -2.95 -20.84
N LEU A 11 0.12 -2.95 -19.82
CA LEU A 11 1.56 -2.80 -19.98
C LEU A 11 2.26 -4.15 -19.77
N ASP A 12 3.12 -4.52 -20.70
CA ASP A 12 3.86 -5.78 -20.69
C ASP A 12 5.37 -5.56 -20.92
N ALA A 13 6.15 -6.59 -20.62
CA ALA A 13 7.58 -6.62 -20.91
C ALA A 13 7.83 -6.55 -22.43
N GLY A 14 8.49 -5.48 -22.86
CA GLY A 14 8.82 -5.20 -24.26
C GLY A 14 10.14 -5.84 -24.72
N PRO A 15 10.64 -5.40 -25.90
CA PRO A 15 11.92 -5.84 -26.43
C PRO A 15 13.09 -5.60 -25.47
N VAL A 16 14.12 -6.44 -25.58
CA VAL A 16 15.39 -6.26 -24.86
C VAL A 16 16.08 -5.02 -25.41
N GLN A 17 16.36 -4.05 -24.54
CA GLN A 17 17.12 -2.84 -24.87
C GLN A 17 18.62 -3.02 -24.61
N ARG A 18 18.96 -3.72 -23.52
CA ARG A 18 20.34 -3.96 -23.09
C ARG A 18 20.47 -5.36 -22.50
N ARG A 19 21.66 -5.95 -22.61
CA ARG A 19 21.95 -7.28 -22.07
C ARG A 19 22.90 -7.16 -20.89
N GLY A 20 22.48 -7.63 -19.72
CA GLY A 20 23.37 -7.92 -18.60
C GLY A 20 23.81 -9.39 -18.61
N SER A 21 24.78 -9.73 -17.75
CA SER A 21 25.28 -11.11 -17.64
C SER A 21 24.30 -12.09 -16.98
N LEU A 22 23.35 -11.60 -16.18
CA LEU A 22 22.34 -12.42 -15.49
C LEU A 22 20.95 -12.28 -16.12
N ALA A 23 20.54 -11.06 -16.47
CA ALA A 23 19.25 -10.81 -17.11
C ALA A 23 19.33 -9.63 -18.09
N PRO A 24 18.45 -9.60 -19.13
CA PRO A 24 18.32 -8.43 -19.99
C PRO A 24 17.49 -7.33 -19.34
N TYR A 25 17.80 -6.08 -19.68
CA TYR A 25 16.93 -4.93 -19.44
C TYR A 25 15.97 -4.77 -20.61
N ARG A 26 14.67 -4.67 -20.33
CA ARG A 26 13.58 -4.59 -21.31
C ARG A 26 12.85 -3.27 -21.21
N SER A 27 12.41 -2.74 -22.35
CA SER A 27 11.46 -1.64 -22.33
C SER A 27 10.07 -2.11 -21.89
N ILE A 28 9.16 -1.19 -21.63
CA ILE A 28 7.71 -1.48 -21.52
C ILE A 28 7.05 -1.28 -22.89
N VAL A 29 6.06 -2.10 -23.22
CA VAL A 29 5.18 -1.91 -24.38
C VAL A 29 3.72 -1.98 -23.97
N GLU A 30 2.88 -1.30 -24.73
CA GLU A 30 1.43 -1.45 -24.64
C GLU A 30 1.01 -2.76 -25.34
N ALA A 31 0.11 -3.49 -24.70
CA ALA A 31 -0.54 -4.68 -25.23
C ALA A 31 -2.07 -4.52 -25.15
N ASP A 32 -2.78 -5.42 -25.82
CA ASP A 32 -4.25 -5.45 -25.81
C ASP A 32 -4.78 -5.50 -24.37
N GLY A 33 -5.88 -4.79 -24.12
CA GLY A 33 -6.54 -4.77 -22.83
C GLY A 33 -7.01 -6.16 -22.38
N GLU A 34 -7.16 -6.33 -21.07
CA GLU A 34 -7.61 -7.59 -20.47
C GLU A 34 -9.10 -7.51 -20.05
N PRO A 35 -9.99 -8.36 -20.59
CA PRO A 35 -11.41 -8.31 -20.26
C PRO A 35 -11.66 -8.75 -18.82
N HIS A 36 -12.80 -8.36 -18.26
CA HIS A 36 -13.22 -8.82 -16.95
C HIS A 36 -13.54 -10.32 -16.95
N ALA A 37 -12.93 -11.07 -16.01
CA ALA A 37 -13.29 -12.44 -15.72
C ALA A 37 -14.28 -12.51 -14.56
N THR A 38 -15.32 -13.34 -14.66
CA THR A 38 -16.27 -13.51 -13.55
C THR A 38 -15.86 -14.67 -12.65
N ARG A 39 -15.92 -14.48 -11.33
CA ARG A 39 -15.60 -15.49 -10.32
C ARG A 39 -16.81 -15.88 -9.50
N PHE A 40 -17.23 -17.12 -9.62
CA PHE A 40 -18.44 -17.63 -8.98
C PHE A 40 -18.19 -18.30 -7.63
N ASP A 41 -17.00 -18.16 -7.03
CA ASP A 41 -16.58 -18.92 -5.85
C ASP A 41 -17.53 -18.78 -4.63
N LEU A 42 -18.30 -17.69 -4.54
CA LEU A 42 -19.26 -17.43 -3.45
C LEU A 42 -20.74 -17.56 -3.86
N VAL A 43 -21.03 -18.03 -5.08
CA VAL A 43 -22.39 -18.15 -5.61
C VAL A 43 -22.59 -19.45 -6.40
N GLU A 44 -23.80 -19.98 -6.39
CA GLU A 44 -24.12 -21.22 -7.13
C GLU A 44 -24.43 -20.99 -8.61
N SER A 45 -24.77 -19.75 -8.99
CA SER A 45 -25.13 -19.38 -10.37
C SER A 45 -23.91 -18.90 -11.14
N GLU A 46 -23.63 -19.51 -12.30
CA GLU A 46 -22.53 -19.14 -13.21
C GLU A 46 -22.91 -18.01 -14.19
N ARG A 47 -23.85 -17.12 -13.82
CA ARG A 47 -24.34 -16.10 -14.75
C ARG A 47 -24.50 -14.73 -14.09
N VAL A 48 -23.83 -13.74 -14.68
CA VAL A 48 -24.06 -12.30 -14.45
C VAL A 48 -24.51 -11.72 -15.79
N ASP A 49 -25.79 -11.34 -15.86
CA ASP A 49 -26.43 -10.95 -17.13
C ASP A 49 -26.36 -9.45 -17.45
N SER A 50 -26.02 -8.63 -16.45
CA SER A 50 -25.99 -7.17 -16.56
C SER A 50 -25.00 -6.59 -15.55
N PRO A 51 -24.33 -5.46 -15.85
CA PRO A 51 -23.52 -4.73 -14.88
C PRO A 51 -24.34 -4.18 -13.70
N GLY A 52 -25.67 -4.08 -13.86
CA GLY A 52 -26.58 -3.66 -12.81
C GLY A 52 -26.58 -2.15 -12.54
N ARG A 53 -27.24 -1.76 -11.45
CA ARG A 53 -27.28 -0.39 -10.96
C ARG A 53 -26.10 -0.14 -10.03
N ALA A 54 -25.30 0.88 -10.33
CA ALA A 54 -24.18 1.30 -9.47
C ALA A 54 -24.68 1.70 -8.07
N LEU A 55 -24.03 1.18 -7.03
CA LEU A 55 -24.25 1.54 -5.63
C LEU A 55 -23.11 2.37 -5.06
N ALA A 56 -21.87 2.06 -5.44
CA ALA A 56 -20.68 2.84 -5.12
C ALA A 56 -19.56 2.53 -6.13
N SER A 57 -18.77 3.54 -6.49
CA SER A 57 -17.53 3.37 -7.26
C SER A 57 -16.40 4.10 -6.55
N ILE A 58 -15.31 3.38 -6.27
CA ILE A 58 -14.16 3.92 -5.55
C ILE A 58 -12.87 3.57 -6.29
N ALA A 59 -11.84 4.39 -6.14
CA ALA A 59 -10.48 4.01 -6.49
C ALA A 59 -9.74 3.52 -5.24
N HIS A 60 -8.80 2.60 -5.40
CA HIS A 60 -8.01 2.00 -4.32
C HIS A 60 -6.54 2.02 -4.71
N ILE A 61 -5.73 2.64 -3.85
CA ILE A 61 -4.27 2.71 -3.92
C ILE A 61 -3.66 2.35 -2.56
N THR A 62 -2.41 1.93 -2.56
CA THR A 62 -1.71 1.46 -1.35
C THR A 62 -0.21 1.45 -1.61
N ASP A 63 0.60 1.39 -0.55
CA ASP A 63 2.03 1.12 -0.62
C ASP A 63 2.70 2.05 -1.65
N LEU A 64 2.59 3.36 -1.39
CA LEU A 64 3.18 4.42 -2.21
C LEU A 64 4.67 4.56 -1.95
N HIS A 65 5.11 4.35 -0.70
CA HIS A 65 6.49 4.50 -0.23
C HIS A 65 7.10 5.83 -0.70
N MET A 66 6.54 6.96 -0.27
CA MET A 66 7.27 8.23 -0.41
C MET A 66 8.51 8.15 0.48
N THR A 67 9.68 8.18 -0.15
CA THR A 67 10.94 7.82 0.51
C THR A 67 11.93 8.97 0.49
N ASP A 68 12.57 9.24 1.63
CA ASP A 68 13.79 10.04 1.70
C ASP A 68 14.99 9.16 1.32
N VAL A 69 15.34 9.17 0.04
CA VAL A 69 16.41 8.36 -0.55
C VAL A 69 17.82 8.73 -0.09
N GLU A 70 17.96 9.80 0.70
CA GLU A 70 19.23 10.27 1.26
C GLU A 70 19.32 10.01 2.76
N SER A 71 18.24 9.53 3.38
CA SER A 71 18.18 9.35 4.82
C SER A 71 19.26 8.38 5.32
N PRO A 72 19.95 8.69 6.44
CA PRO A 72 20.93 7.79 7.05
C PRO A 72 20.36 6.41 7.38
N ALA A 73 19.10 6.36 7.80
CA ALA A 73 18.42 5.17 8.30
C ALA A 73 17.69 4.38 7.20
N ARG A 74 18.17 4.41 5.96
CA ARG A 74 17.61 3.64 4.83
C ARG A 74 18.09 2.19 4.77
N PHE A 75 19.18 1.86 5.48
CA PHE A 75 19.72 0.50 5.60
C PHE A 75 19.99 -0.22 4.26
N GLU A 76 20.26 0.53 3.18
CA GLU A 76 20.31 -0.02 1.82
C GLU A 76 21.37 -1.11 1.68
N PHE A 77 22.45 -1.01 2.45
CA PHE A 77 23.55 -1.97 2.48
C PHE A 77 23.10 -3.40 2.80
N ILE A 78 21.95 -3.59 3.45
CA ILE A 78 21.36 -4.91 3.71
C ILE A 78 21.04 -5.65 2.40
N ASN A 79 20.74 -4.94 1.30
CA ASN A 79 20.49 -5.56 0.00
C ASN A 79 21.66 -6.43 -0.50
N ARG A 80 22.89 -6.20 -0.03
CA ARG A 80 24.05 -7.04 -0.37
C ARG A 80 23.89 -8.49 0.06
N GLU A 81 23.08 -8.74 1.08
CA GLU A 81 22.85 -10.06 1.65
C GLU A 81 21.74 -10.84 0.93
N TYR A 82 21.34 -10.43 -0.28
CA TYR A 82 20.26 -11.06 -1.04
C TYR A 82 20.41 -12.58 -1.29
N ALA A 83 21.64 -13.10 -1.24
CA ALA A 83 21.92 -14.52 -1.39
C ALA A 83 21.71 -15.32 -0.09
N ASP A 84 21.63 -14.66 1.06
CA ASP A 84 21.42 -15.30 2.35
C ASP A 84 19.91 -15.31 2.68
N PRO A 85 19.27 -16.50 2.74
CA PRO A 85 17.83 -16.60 3.00
C PRO A 85 17.40 -16.03 4.36
N ARG A 86 18.33 -15.86 5.32
CA ARG A 86 18.05 -15.28 6.64
C ARG A 86 17.69 -13.81 6.57
N PHE A 87 18.11 -13.11 5.51
CA PHE A 87 17.82 -11.68 5.31
C PHE A 87 16.54 -11.43 4.52
N ARG A 88 15.86 -12.47 4.01
CA ARG A 88 14.74 -12.34 3.08
C ARG A 88 13.60 -11.43 3.57
N GLU A 89 13.32 -11.41 4.87
CA GLU A 89 12.27 -10.56 5.47
C GLU A 89 12.65 -9.07 5.55
N LEU A 90 13.94 -8.76 5.40
CA LEU A 90 14.48 -7.40 5.39
C LEU A 90 14.69 -6.88 3.97
N LEU A 91 14.27 -7.62 2.94
CA LEU A 91 14.58 -7.28 1.55
C LEU A 91 13.32 -7.09 0.69
N PRO A 92 13.34 -6.11 -0.23
CA PRO A 92 14.41 -5.12 -0.46
C PRO A 92 14.31 -3.91 0.51
N MET A 93 15.45 -3.38 0.96
CA MET A 93 15.54 -2.06 1.64
C MET A 93 15.60 -0.90 0.63
N GLN A 94 16.19 -1.16 -0.54
CA GLN A 94 16.43 -0.18 -1.59
C GLN A 94 15.95 -0.70 -2.94
N ARG A 95 15.34 0.17 -3.75
CA ARG A 95 14.91 -0.11 -5.13
C ARG A 95 15.53 0.89 -6.09
N ALA A 96 15.94 0.44 -7.28
CA ALA A 96 16.60 1.31 -8.26
C ALA A 96 15.78 2.55 -8.65
N GLN A 97 14.45 2.44 -8.61
CA GLN A 97 13.50 3.48 -9.01
C GLN A 97 13.07 4.44 -7.90
N GLU A 98 13.44 4.24 -6.64
CA GLU A 98 12.79 4.92 -5.50
C GLU A 98 12.92 6.45 -5.49
N ALA A 99 13.99 7.00 -6.07
CA ALA A 99 14.13 8.45 -6.25
C ALA A 99 13.04 9.05 -7.16
N LEU A 100 12.36 8.21 -7.95
CA LEU A 100 11.30 8.60 -8.87
C LEU A 100 9.90 8.41 -8.28
N ASN A 101 9.76 7.91 -7.04
CA ASN A 101 8.46 7.59 -6.43
C ASN A 101 7.51 8.77 -6.41
N ALA A 102 7.98 9.97 -6.06
CA ALA A 102 7.15 11.18 -6.02
C ALA A 102 6.50 11.49 -7.38
N HIS A 103 7.22 11.24 -8.48
CA HIS A 103 6.71 11.43 -9.84
C HIS A 103 5.70 10.35 -10.23
N ALA A 104 5.93 9.10 -9.82
CA ALA A 104 4.98 8.01 -10.05
C ALA A 104 3.68 8.21 -9.26
N ILE A 105 3.77 8.69 -8.01
CA ILE A 105 2.62 9.02 -7.15
C ILE A 105 1.80 10.15 -7.77
N ASP A 106 2.42 11.29 -8.13
CA ASP A 106 1.71 12.40 -8.78
C ASP A 106 1.06 11.97 -10.10
N ALA A 107 1.73 11.11 -10.87
CA ALA A 107 1.17 10.57 -12.10
C ALA A 107 -0.04 9.64 -11.85
N MET A 108 -0.02 8.84 -10.78
CA MET A 108 -1.18 8.05 -10.35
C MET A 108 -2.34 8.96 -9.94
N VAL A 109 -2.07 9.99 -9.12
CA VAL A 109 -3.06 11.00 -8.71
C VAL A 109 -3.72 11.66 -9.91
N ARG A 110 -2.93 12.15 -10.89
CA ARG A 110 -3.45 12.73 -12.13
C ARG A 110 -4.31 11.74 -12.91
N THR A 111 -3.88 10.48 -12.97
CA THR A 111 -4.63 9.43 -13.67
C THR A 111 -5.99 9.19 -13.01
N LEU A 112 -6.03 9.08 -11.69
CA LEU A 112 -7.28 8.90 -10.95
C LEU A 112 -8.22 10.10 -11.12
N ASN A 113 -7.69 11.32 -11.17
CA ASN A 113 -8.47 12.53 -11.45
C ASN A 113 -9.11 12.54 -12.85
N GLU A 114 -8.57 11.75 -13.81
CA GLU A 114 -9.10 11.60 -15.16
C GLU A 114 -10.08 10.43 -15.32
N VAL A 115 -10.20 9.54 -14.32
CA VAL A 115 -11.17 8.43 -14.34
C VAL A 115 -12.57 9.01 -14.09
N ALA A 116 -13.32 9.22 -15.16
CA ALA A 116 -14.66 9.85 -15.11
C ALA A 116 -15.73 9.00 -14.41
N GLY A 117 -15.57 7.67 -14.37
CA GLY A 117 -16.53 6.74 -13.79
C GLY A 117 -16.05 5.30 -13.78
N GLY A 118 -16.82 4.45 -13.11
CA GLY A 118 -16.63 3.02 -13.01
C GLY A 118 -16.64 2.33 -14.39
N PRO A 119 -15.62 1.53 -14.74
CA PRO A 119 -15.53 0.91 -16.07
C PRO A 119 -16.66 -0.07 -16.40
N VAL A 120 -17.29 -0.68 -15.41
CA VAL A 120 -18.33 -1.71 -15.60
C VAL A 120 -19.74 -1.12 -15.52
N THR A 121 -20.00 -0.28 -14.53
CA THR A 121 -21.33 0.26 -14.23
C THR A 121 -21.54 1.66 -14.79
N GLY A 122 -20.46 2.39 -15.09
CA GLY A 122 -20.49 3.81 -15.47
C GLY A 122 -20.77 4.77 -14.30
N GLY A 123 -20.96 4.27 -13.07
CA GLY A 123 -21.23 5.12 -11.90
C GLY A 123 -20.04 6.02 -11.56
N PRO A 124 -20.25 7.28 -11.12
CA PRO A 124 -19.16 8.21 -10.85
C PRO A 124 -18.27 7.71 -9.72
N LEU A 125 -16.95 7.95 -9.82
CA LEU A 125 -16.05 7.70 -8.69
C LEU A 125 -16.35 8.69 -7.56
N GLU A 126 -16.55 8.17 -6.35
CA GLU A 126 -17.00 8.98 -5.20
C GLU A 126 -15.84 9.31 -4.25
N LEU A 127 -14.87 8.41 -4.13
CA LEU A 127 -13.73 8.54 -3.23
C LEU A 127 -12.54 7.68 -3.68
N VAL A 128 -11.36 8.05 -3.18
CA VAL A 128 -10.15 7.23 -3.23
C VAL A 128 -9.90 6.63 -1.84
N VAL A 129 -9.67 5.33 -1.78
CA VAL A 129 -9.20 4.64 -0.58
C VAL A 129 -7.69 4.47 -0.68
N PHE A 130 -6.98 4.87 0.36
CA PHE A 130 -5.57 4.62 0.54
C PHE A 130 -5.36 3.67 1.73
N THR A 131 -4.84 2.46 1.49
CA THR A 131 -4.69 1.43 2.55
C THR A 131 -3.34 1.40 3.27
N GLY A 132 -2.60 2.50 3.32
CA GLY A 132 -1.38 2.63 4.14
C GLY A 132 -0.08 2.43 3.37
N ASP A 133 1.04 2.61 4.07
CA ASP A 133 2.41 2.67 3.54
C ASP A 133 2.61 3.83 2.54
N GLY A 134 2.30 5.02 3.01
CA GLY A 134 2.40 6.29 2.29
C GLY A 134 3.82 6.84 2.39
N VAL A 135 4.47 6.59 3.53
CA VAL A 135 5.90 6.85 3.78
C VAL A 135 6.68 5.53 3.75
N ASP A 136 7.99 5.57 3.95
CA ASP A 136 8.81 4.36 3.98
C ASP A 136 9.53 4.12 5.32
N ASN A 137 9.85 5.18 6.06
CA ASN A 137 10.74 5.10 7.20
C ASN A 137 10.29 5.94 8.41
N VAL A 138 8.98 6.19 8.52
CA VAL A 138 8.33 6.94 9.62
C VAL A 138 8.85 8.38 9.75
N GLN A 139 9.32 9.00 8.66
CA GLN A 139 9.97 10.32 8.75
C GLN A 139 9.02 11.48 8.48
N GLY A 140 9.21 12.59 9.20
CA GLY A 140 8.37 13.79 9.05
C GLY A 140 8.41 14.39 7.63
N ASN A 141 9.59 14.46 7.01
CA ASN A 141 9.74 14.91 5.63
C ASN A 141 9.02 14.00 4.62
N GLU A 142 9.06 12.68 4.83
CA GLU A 142 8.28 11.73 4.02
C GLU A 142 6.78 11.95 4.19
N LEU A 143 6.31 12.15 5.42
CA LEU A 143 4.88 12.40 5.73
C LEU A 143 4.38 13.70 5.09
N ASP A 144 5.17 14.78 5.18
CA ASP A 144 4.83 16.05 4.55
C ASP A 144 4.79 15.93 3.02
N ALA A 145 5.74 15.20 2.43
CA ALA A 145 5.75 14.94 0.99
C ALA A 145 4.56 14.07 0.56
N PHE A 146 4.24 13.01 1.29
CA PHE A 146 3.09 12.14 1.05
C PHE A 146 1.77 12.94 1.06
N ILE A 147 1.52 13.73 2.11
CA ILE A 147 0.31 14.55 2.18
C ILE A 147 0.31 15.60 1.05
N GLY A 148 1.45 16.24 0.77
CA GLY A 148 1.57 17.21 -0.31
C GLY A 148 1.26 16.61 -1.70
N LEU A 149 1.61 15.34 -1.94
CA LEU A 149 1.30 14.64 -3.18
C LEU A 149 -0.20 14.36 -3.33
N LEU A 150 -0.88 13.95 -2.25
CA LEU A 150 -2.31 13.63 -2.28
C LEU A 150 -3.23 14.86 -2.17
N GLU A 151 -2.84 15.90 -1.43
CA GLU A 151 -3.63 17.14 -1.29
C GLU A 151 -3.29 18.19 -2.36
N GLY A 152 -2.15 18.02 -3.03
CA GLY A 152 -1.62 18.95 -4.02
C GLY A 152 -0.85 20.10 -3.38
N GLY A 153 0.09 20.66 -4.13
CA GLY A 153 1.02 21.67 -3.63
C GLY A 153 2.42 21.48 -4.17
N LEU A 154 3.35 22.31 -3.71
CA LEU A 154 4.76 22.13 -4.03
C LEU A 154 5.34 21.07 -3.10
N VAL A 155 5.89 20.00 -3.68
CA VAL A 155 6.52 18.89 -2.95
C VAL A 155 8.01 18.90 -3.27
N SER A 156 8.86 18.83 -2.24
CA SER A 156 10.31 18.75 -2.37
C SER A 156 10.77 17.36 -1.93
N PRO A 157 11.11 16.45 -2.87
CA PRO A 157 11.60 15.11 -2.52
C PRO A 157 13.07 15.08 -2.05
N ASN A 158 13.83 16.17 -2.25
CA ASN A 158 15.22 16.29 -1.76
C ASN A 158 15.27 16.51 -0.24
N SER A 159 16.32 16.00 0.41
CA SER A 159 16.58 16.21 1.85
C SER A 159 18.06 16.51 2.10
N GLY A 160 18.43 16.90 3.32
CA GLY A 160 19.84 17.10 3.67
C GLY A 160 20.51 18.27 2.93
N GLY A 161 21.57 17.98 2.18
CA GLY A 161 22.47 18.96 1.57
C GLY A 161 22.00 19.46 0.19
N PRO A 162 22.76 20.40 -0.42
CA PRO A 162 22.46 20.89 -1.78
C PRO A 162 22.78 19.88 -2.89
N GLY A 163 23.47 18.79 -2.58
CA GLY A 163 23.79 17.71 -3.51
C GLY A 163 23.30 16.38 -2.95
N TYR A 164 23.07 15.41 -3.84
CA TYR A 164 22.56 14.10 -3.47
C TYR A 164 23.57 13.28 -2.65
N GLU A 165 23.15 12.80 -1.48
CA GLU A 165 23.96 12.05 -0.51
C GLU A 165 23.44 10.62 -0.27
N GLY A 166 22.97 9.95 -1.33
CA GLY A 166 22.49 8.55 -1.27
C GLY A 166 23.33 7.54 -2.08
N VAL A 167 22.93 6.26 -2.02
CA VAL A 167 23.70 5.14 -2.60
C VAL A 167 23.84 5.18 -4.12
N GLN A 168 22.99 5.94 -4.80
CA GLN A 168 23.02 6.09 -6.26
C GLN A 168 24.01 7.17 -6.73
N ALA A 169 24.73 7.83 -5.82
CA ALA A 169 25.68 8.88 -6.15
C ALA A 169 26.90 8.29 -6.88
N ALA A 170 27.44 9.04 -7.85
CA ALA A 170 28.57 8.62 -8.66
C ALA A 170 29.79 8.19 -7.81
N GLY A 171 30.12 9.02 -6.81
CA GLY A 171 31.23 8.82 -5.87
C GLY A 171 30.91 7.92 -4.67
N TRP A 172 29.71 7.34 -4.57
CA TRP A 172 29.38 6.43 -3.47
C TRP A 172 30.35 5.23 -3.49
N PRO A 173 31.01 4.86 -2.37
CA PRO A 173 32.13 3.92 -2.36
C PRO A 173 31.68 2.45 -2.39
N ASP A 174 30.75 2.15 -3.30
CA ASP A 174 30.11 0.85 -3.46
C ASP A 174 29.67 0.64 -4.93
N ASP A 175 29.69 -0.59 -5.42
CA ASP A 175 29.34 -1.01 -6.79
C ASP A 175 28.02 -1.78 -6.89
N PHE A 176 27.34 -2.03 -5.77
CA PHE A 176 26.15 -2.88 -5.72
C PHE A 176 24.90 -2.18 -6.23
N PHE A 177 24.75 -0.88 -5.95
CA PHE A 177 23.56 -0.11 -6.27
C PHE A 177 23.62 0.46 -7.68
N TRP A 178 22.45 0.63 -8.29
CA TRP A 178 22.36 1.28 -9.60
C TRP A 178 22.71 2.77 -9.51
N LYS A 179 23.75 3.18 -10.24
CA LYS A 179 24.21 4.56 -10.35
C LYS A 179 23.85 5.13 -11.73
N PRO A 180 22.65 5.73 -11.91
CA PRO A 180 22.19 6.21 -13.21
C PRO A 180 23.13 7.24 -13.82
N ASP A 181 23.71 8.13 -13.01
CA ASP A 181 24.56 9.22 -13.48
C ASP A 181 25.98 8.77 -13.90
N GLY A 182 26.30 7.49 -13.71
CA GLY A 182 27.62 6.92 -13.93
C GLY A 182 28.44 6.84 -12.64
N SER A 183 29.15 5.73 -12.48
CA SER A 183 29.96 5.44 -11.30
C SER A 183 31.42 5.81 -11.53
N GLU A 184 32.06 6.43 -10.54
CA GLU A 184 33.50 6.73 -10.59
C GLU A 184 34.37 5.47 -10.49
N MET A 185 33.80 4.35 -10.03
CA MET A 185 34.50 3.06 -9.88
C MET A 185 34.34 2.11 -11.10
N GLY A 186 33.74 2.58 -12.20
CA GLY A 186 33.35 1.72 -13.33
C GLY A 186 31.95 1.13 -13.17
N GLN A 187 31.57 0.17 -14.02
CA GLN A 187 30.18 -0.34 -14.05
C GLN A 187 29.74 -0.95 -12.71
N ASP A 188 28.56 -0.56 -12.24
CA ASP A 188 27.89 -1.18 -11.09
C ASP A 188 27.23 -2.53 -11.47
N VAL A 189 26.75 -3.26 -10.46
CA VAL A 189 26.11 -4.57 -10.62
C VAL A 189 24.82 -4.46 -11.44
N HIS A 190 24.02 -3.42 -11.27
CA HIS A 190 22.78 -3.25 -12.05
C HIS A 190 23.07 -3.08 -13.55
N GLN A 191 24.10 -2.32 -13.89
CA GLN A 191 24.52 -2.11 -15.28
C GLN A 191 25.12 -3.39 -15.88
N SER A 192 26.08 -4.00 -15.19
CA SER A 192 26.83 -5.15 -15.73
C SER A 192 26.00 -6.45 -15.72
N ALA A 193 25.27 -6.74 -14.64
CA ALA A 193 24.54 -7.98 -14.48
C ALA A 193 23.10 -7.92 -15.01
N PHE A 194 22.45 -6.76 -14.98
CA PHE A 194 21.04 -6.60 -15.33
C PHE A 194 20.79 -5.65 -16.50
N GLY A 195 21.83 -5.02 -17.04
CA GLY A 195 21.73 -4.16 -18.23
C GLY A 195 21.07 -2.81 -17.96
N PHE A 196 20.98 -2.35 -16.71
CA PHE A 196 20.38 -1.06 -16.39
C PHE A 196 21.09 0.09 -17.14
N PRO A 197 20.35 1.13 -17.57
CA PRO A 197 20.93 2.21 -18.35
C PRO A 197 21.73 3.20 -17.50
N GLN A 198 22.65 3.90 -18.15
CA GLN A 198 23.18 5.18 -17.64
C GLN A 198 22.30 6.31 -18.18
N ILE A 199 21.86 7.18 -17.29
CA ILE A 199 21.01 8.33 -17.55
C ILE A 199 21.60 9.52 -16.77
N PRO A 200 22.60 10.23 -17.35
CA PRO A 200 23.18 11.40 -16.71
C PRO A 200 22.14 12.49 -16.39
N GLY A 201 22.28 13.11 -15.22
CA GLY A 201 21.36 14.09 -14.65
C GLY A 201 20.04 13.49 -14.14
N LEU A 202 19.93 12.17 -13.93
CA LEU A 202 18.67 11.57 -13.51
C LEU A 202 18.33 11.94 -12.08
N ILE A 203 19.25 11.72 -11.13
CA ILE A 203 18.96 11.95 -9.71
C ILE A 203 18.67 13.42 -9.44
N GLU A 204 19.44 14.34 -10.02
CA GLU A 204 19.20 15.78 -9.89
C GLU A 204 17.80 16.17 -10.36
N ARG A 205 17.32 15.62 -11.49
CA ARG A 205 15.96 15.87 -12.01
C ARG A 205 14.88 15.23 -11.14
N ALA A 206 15.14 14.02 -10.65
CA ALA A 206 14.22 13.29 -9.78
C ALA A 206 13.94 14.06 -8.48
N LEU A 207 14.97 14.71 -7.94
CA LEU A 207 14.93 15.41 -6.66
C LEU A 207 14.47 16.88 -6.76
N GLN A 208 14.23 17.40 -7.97
CA GLN A 208 13.69 18.75 -8.11
C GLN A 208 12.29 18.88 -7.47
N PRO A 209 11.97 20.02 -6.85
CA PRO A 209 10.62 20.29 -6.39
C PRO A 209 9.61 20.15 -7.52
N LEU A 210 8.51 19.46 -7.27
CA LEU A 210 7.44 19.22 -8.23
C LEU A 210 6.11 19.81 -7.74
N GLN A 211 5.32 20.34 -8.67
CA GLN A 211 3.97 20.81 -8.38
C GLN A 211 3.00 19.65 -8.48
N ALA A 212 2.66 19.06 -7.34
CA ALA A 212 1.71 17.97 -7.23
C ALA A 212 0.29 18.45 -7.57
N ALA A 213 -0.45 17.60 -8.29
CA ALA A 213 -1.81 17.88 -8.70
C ALA A 213 -2.81 17.80 -7.53
N GLY A 214 -2.58 16.86 -6.61
CA GLY A 214 -3.56 16.50 -5.57
C GLY A 214 -4.78 15.77 -6.13
N LEU A 215 -5.43 14.97 -5.29
CA LEU A 215 -6.65 14.27 -5.64
C LEU A 215 -7.82 15.27 -5.74
N SER A 216 -8.52 15.21 -6.86
CA SER A 216 -9.76 15.98 -7.07
C SER A 216 -10.91 15.40 -6.24
N LEU A 217 -10.90 14.07 -6.08
CA LEU A 217 -11.84 13.29 -5.27
C LEU A 217 -11.48 13.33 -3.78
N PRO A 218 -12.46 13.19 -2.88
CA PRO A 218 -12.23 12.89 -1.48
C PRO A 218 -11.42 11.59 -1.32
N TRP A 219 -10.63 11.48 -0.25
CA TRP A 219 -9.89 10.26 0.04
C TRP A 219 -9.88 9.87 1.52
N LEU A 220 -9.82 8.56 1.76
CA LEU A 220 -9.77 7.91 3.06
C LEU A 220 -8.38 7.32 3.30
N GLY A 221 -7.78 7.63 4.45
CA GLY A 221 -6.44 7.16 4.83
C GLY A 221 -6.45 5.95 5.75
N CYS A 222 -5.40 5.14 5.69
CA CYS A 222 -5.16 4.01 6.58
C CYS A 222 -3.72 4.08 7.07
N HIS A 223 -3.47 3.54 8.27
CA HIS A 223 -2.16 3.48 8.88
C HIS A 223 -1.51 2.12 8.57
N GLY A 224 -0.35 2.14 7.89
CA GLY A 224 0.44 0.99 7.50
C GLY A 224 1.65 0.76 8.42
N ASN A 225 2.37 -0.33 8.21
CA ASN A 225 3.54 -0.64 9.04
C ASN A 225 4.71 0.32 8.76
N HIS A 226 4.80 0.94 7.58
CA HIS A 226 5.84 1.94 7.28
C HIS A 226 5.58 3.30 7.94
N GLU A 227 4.34 3.58 8.38
CA GLU A 227 4.03 4.71 9.25
C GLU A 227 4.35 4.44 10.73
N GLU A 228 4.49 3.18 11.13
CA GLU A 228 4.71 2.77 12.54
C GLU A 228 6.17 2.42 12.83
N VAL A 229 6.84 1.72 11.92
CA VAL A 229 8.19 1.19 12.10
C VAL A 229 9.12 1.47 10.92
N CYS A 230 10.42 1.65 11.19
CA CYS A 230 11.40 1.97 10.16
C CYS A 230 11.53 0.81 9.15
N GLN A 231 11.56 1.13 7.85
CA GLN A 231 11.53 0.16 6.76
C GLN A 231 10.34 -0.82 6.86
N GLY A 232 9.27 -0.44 7.56
CA GLY A 232 8.14 -1.32 7.81
C GLY A 232 8.44 -2.50 8.74
N VAL A 233 9.57 -2.50 9.45
CA VAL A 233 10.02 -3.65 10.26
C VAL A 233 10.60 -3.25 11.63
N GLY A 234 11.50 -2.27 11.70
CA GLY A 234 12.29 -1.98 12.90
C GLY A 234 11.63 -0.97 13.84
N VAL A 235 11.57 -1.27 15.14
CA VAL A 235 11.03 -0.33 16.14
C VAL A 235 11.90 0.93 16.23
N VAL A 236 11.26 2.09 16.11
CA VAL A 236 11.93 3.39 16.19
C VAL A 236 12.20 3.76 17.66
N ASN A 237 13.37 3.38 18.16
CA ASN A 237 13.82 3.78 19.50
C ASN A 237 14.56 5.13 19.49
N PRO A 238 14.82 5.76 20.66
CA PRO A 238 15.47 7.08 20.72
C PRO A 238 16.85 7.14 20.05
N ALA A 239 17.61 6.04 20.03
CA ALA A 239 18.92 6.00 19.40
C ALA A 239 18.79 5.99 17.86
N LEU A 240 17.86 5.20 17.31
CA LEU A 240 17.56 5.23 15.88
C LEU A 240 16.98 6.59 15.47
N ALA A 241 16.00 7.12 16.20
CA ALA A 241 15.40 8.43 15.91
C ALA A 241 16.45 9.54 15.84
N ALA A 242 17.44 9.52 16.74
CA ALA A 242 18.57 10.44 16.69
C ALA A 242 19.51 10.17 15.50
N ALA A 243 19.72 8.91 15.11
CA ALA A 243 20.56 8.53 13.98
C ALA A 243 19.97 9.00 12.65
N THR A 244 18.65 8.97 12.49
CA THR A 244 17.93 9.40 11.29
C THR A 244 18.18 10.87 10.91
N ILE A 245 18.41 11.73 11.90
CA ILE A 245 18.68 13.18 11.68
C ILE A 245 20.17 13.46 11.45
N ARG A 246 21.07 12.57 11.90
CA ARG A 246 22.52 12.83 12.02
C ARG A 246 23.26 12.72 10.69
N THR A 247 24.56 13.00 10.77
CA THR A 247 25.47 13.09 9.62
C THR A 247 26.15 11.78 9.25
N ARG A 248 25.67 10.59 9.65
CA ARG A 248 26.37 9.32 9.42
C ARG A 248 25.48 8.28 8.75
N LYS A 249 25.76 7.97 7.49
CA LYS A 249 25.04 6.96 6.71
C LYS A 249 25.89 5.68 6.59
N PRO A 250 25.44 4.53 7.12
CA PRO A 250 26.23 3.31 7.08
C PRO A 250 26.37 2.73 5.66
N LEU A 251 27.51 2.13 5.39
CA LEU A 251 27.87 1.50 4.12
C LEU A 251 27.70 -0.03 4.13
N ARG A 252 27.81 -0.63 5.31
CA ARG A 252 27.88 -2.09 5.52
C ARG A 252 27.31 -2.47 6.87
N LEU A 253 26.96 -3.75 7.00
CA LEU A 253 26.64 -4.34 8.30
C LEU A 253 27.80 -4.14 9.28
N PRO A 254 27.52 -3.85 10.55
CA PRO A 254 28.53 -3.89 11.60
C PRO A 254 29.02 -5.33 11.83
N ASP A 255 30.26 -5.46 12.28
CA ASP A 255 30.83 -6.75 12.65
C ASP A 255 30.10 -7.36 13.87
N GLY A 256 30.03 -8.69 13.92
CA GLY A 256 29.55 -9.42 15.10
C GLY A 256 28.04 -9.54 15.25
N LEU A 257 27.25 -9.16 14.23
CA LEU A 257 25.84 -9.53 14.18
C LEU A 257 25.68 -11.04 14.00
N ASP A 258 24.77 -11.63 14.75
CA ASP A 258 24.37 -13.04 14.59
C ASP A 258 23.39 -13.14 13.40
N PRO A 259 23.78 -13.77 12.28
CA PRO A 259 22.92 -13.85 11.11
C PRO A 259 21.64 -14.65 11.36
N ASP A 260 21.65 -15.62 12.29
CA ASP A 260 20.47 -16.43 12.62
C ASP A 260 19.45 -15.64 13.46
N ARG A 261 19.85 -14.48 13.97
CA ARG A 261 19.02 -13.55 14.77
C ARG A 261 18.84 -12.21 14.06
N ILE A 262 19.17 -12.10 12.78
CA ILE A 262 19.29 -10.80 12.11
C ILE A 262 17.97 -10.04 12.04
N VAL A 263 16.88 -10.72 11.68
CA VAL A 263 15.54 -10.14 11.61
C VAL A 263 15.07 -9.71 13.00
N GLU A 264 15.22 -10.58 14.00
CA GLU A 264 14.85 -10.28 15.39
C GLU A 264 15.64 -9.08 15.93
N THR A 265 16.93 -9.00 15.58
CA THR A 265 17.80 -7.89 15.97
C THR A 265 17.37 -6.60 15.27
N PHE A 266 17.04 -6.64 13.98
CA PHE A 266 16.55 -5.46 13.24
C PHE A 266 15.21 -4.97 13.77
N VAL A 267 14.28 -5.88 14.08
CA VAL A 267 12.98 -5.54 14.67
C VAL A 267 13.16 -4.82 16.01
N ALA A 268 13.95 -5.38 16.92
CA ALA A 268 14.02 -4.87 18.28
C ALA A 268 15.05 -3.74 18.47
N ARG A 269 16.13 -3.75 17.69
CA ARG A 269 17.31 -2.89 17.85
C ARG A 269 17.91 -2.46 16.50
N PRO A 270 17.14 -1.80 15.63
CA PRO A 270 17.62 -1.38 14.32
C PRO A 270 18.80 -0.38 14.39
N GLU A 271 18.95 0.37 15.49
CA GLU A 271 20.07 1.26 15.74
C GLU A 271 21.43 0.55 15.75
N VAL A 272 21.47 -0.75 16.06
CA VAL A 272 22.72 -1.52 16.02
C VAL A 272 23.28 -1.56 14.60
N PHE A 273 22.40 -1.66 13.58
CA PHE A 273 22.79 -1.66 12.17
C PHE A 273 23.38 -0.30 11.73
N MET A 274 23.16 0.76 12.51
CA MET A 274 23.74 2.09 12.27
C MET A 274 25.20 2.23 12.74
N THR A 275 25.77 1.20 13.37
CA THR A 275 27.12 1.25 13.97
C THR A 275 28.24 0.76 13.04
N GLY A 276 27.91 0.33 11.83
CA GLY A 276 28.89 -0.10 10.83
C GLY A 276 29.75 1.04 10.28
N PRO A 277 30.69 0.73 9.35
CA PRO A 277 31.42 1.73 8.58
C PRO A 277 30.44 2.70 7.91
N TYR A 278 30.76 3.99 7.88
CA TYR A 278 29.84 5.03 7.41
C TYR A 278 30.54 6.05 6.52
N VAL A 279 29.74 6.80 5.77
CA VAL A 279 30.12 8.08 5.15
C VAL A 279 29.42 9.23 5.85
N ASP A 280 30.06 10.40 5.82
CA ASP A 280 29.43 11.61 6.31
C ASP A 280 28.38 12.11 5.31
N VAL A 281 27.22 12.50 5.82
CA VAL A 281 26.11 13.11 5.07
C VAL A 281 25.62 14.34 5.80
N THR A 282 24.84 15.18 5.14
CA THR A 282 24.25 16.37 5.74
C THR A 282 23.08 15.98 6.65
N SER A 283 23.09 16.54 7.86
CA SER A 283 21.99 16.36 8.82
C SER A 283 20.74 17.09 8.36
N ASP A 284 19.57 16.49 8.57
CA ASP A 284 18.29 17.11 8.26
C ASP A 284 17.30 16.90 9.41
N PRO A 285 16.93 17.98 10.14
CA PRO A 285 15.95 17.91 11.22
C PRO A 285 14.55 17.44 10.78
N ALA A 286 14.19 17.61 9.51
CA ALA A 286 12.89 17.21 8.99
C ALA A 286 12.73 15.67 8.92
N ARG A 287 13.85 14.93 8.97
CA ARG A 287 13.85 13.46 9.05
C ARG A 287 13.42 12.91 10.42
N ARG A 288 13.10 13.77 11.39
CA ARG A 288 12.64 13.33 12.71
C ARG A 288 11.47 12.36 12.55
N PRO A 289 11.49 11.21 13.24
CA PRO A 289 10.33 10.33 13.21
C PRO A 289 9.09 10.98 13.79
N PHE A 290 7.94 10.80 13.14
CA PHE A 290 6.65 11.25 13.66
C PHE A 290 6.03 10.19 14.58
N ALA A 291 5.12 10.60 15.46
CA ALA A 291 4.27 9.70 16.24
C ALA A 291 2.87 9.55 15.61
N LEU A 292 2.08 8.58 16.09
CA LEU A 292 0.74 8.29 15.55
C LEU A 292 -0.22 9.50 15.62
N ASP A 293 -0.16 10.29 16.70
CA ASP A 293 -0.95 11.51 16.84
C ASP A 293 -0.55 12.57 15.81
N GLU A 294 0.74 12.71 15.52
CA GLU A 294 1.26 13.59 14.45
C GLU A 294 0.84 13.10 13.05
N PHE A 295 0.80 11.78 12.82
CA PHE A 295 0.25 11.20 11.60
C PHE A 295 -1.23 11.55 11.43
N VAL A 296 -2.05 11.36 12.48
CA VAL A 296 -3.47 11.75 12.47
C VAL A 296 -3.62 13.25 12.26
N ASP A 297 -2.84 14.07 12.95
CA ASP A 297 -2.83 15.53 12.81
C ASP A 297 -2.55 16.00 11.38
N ALA A 298 -1.62 15.32 10.68
CA ALA A 298 -1.29 15.63 9.30
C ALA A 298 -2.50 15.48 8.35
N HIS A 299 -3.51 14.70 8.72
CA HIS A 299 -4.76 14.50 7.98
C HIS A 299 -5.88 15.48 8.39
N LEU A 300 -5.82 16.09 9.58
CA LEU A 300 -6.84 17.03 10.10
C LEU A 300 -6.74 18.44 9.50
N ARG A 301 -6.20 18.58 8.29
CA ARG A 301 -5.99 19.85 7.59
C ARG A 301 -7.31 20.48 7.13
N SER A 302 -7.35 21.80 7.01
CA SER A 302 -8.58 22.54 6.67
C SER A 302 -9.15 22.24 5.27
N ARG A 303 -8.33 21.69 4.36
CA ARG A 303 -8.72 21.31 2.99
C ARG A 303 -9.07 19.83 2.84
N ALA A 304 -8.91 19.05 3.92
CA ALA A 304 -9.14 17.62 3.90
C ALA A 304 -10.57 17.28 3.48
N ARG A 305 -10.70 16.34 2.54
CA ARG A 305 -11.98 15.85 2.02
C ARG A 305 -11.99 14.32 2.06
N PRO A 306 -12.93 13.69 2.80
CA PRO A 306 -13.73 14.30 3.86
C PRO A 306 -12.82 14.93 4.93
N SER A 307 -13.37 15.75 5.83
CA SER A 307 -12.59 16.33 6.92
C SER A 307 -11.83 15.22 7.67
N GLY A 308 -10.51 15.39 7.81
CA GLY A 308 -9.63 14.41 8.44
C GLY A 308 -9.27 13.18 7.60
N HIS A 309 -9.73 13.08 6.35
CA HIS A 309 -9.53 11.90 5.49
C HIS A 309 -9.99 10.59 6.15
N GLY A 310 -11.03 10.70 6.99
CA GLY A 310 -11.56 9.59 7.80
C GLY A 310 -11.12 9.64 9.26
N PHE A 311 -9.95 10.19 9.56
CA PHE A 311 -9.53 10.44 10.94
C PHE A 311 -10.32 11.59 11.56
N SER A 312 -10.33 11.63 12.88
CA SER A 312 -11.09 12.60 13.66
C SER A 312 -10.28 13.15 14.83
N GLU A 313 -10.83 14.16 15.48
CA GLU A 313 -10.24 14.68 16.71
C GLU A 313 -10.23 13.63 17.84
N GLU A 314 -11.24 12.74 17.87
CA GLU A 314 -11.24 11.61 18.81
C GLU A 314 -10.06 10.66 18.54
N ASN A 315 -9.69 10.45 17.27
CA ASN A 315 -8.55 9.61 16.92
C ASN A 315 -7.25 10.18 17.49
N ARG A 316 -7.06 11.50 17.39
CA ARG A 316 -5.92 12.22 17.97
C ARG A 316 -5.88 12.11 19.48
N GLU A 317 -6.98 12.43 20.16
CA GLU A 317 -7.07 12.41 21.62
C GLU A 317 -6.83 11.01 22.21
N ARG A 318 -7.27 9.96 21.50
CA ARG A 318 -7.17 8.58 21.96
C ARG A 318 -5.92 7.85 21.46
N GLY A 319 -5.15 8.44 20.55
CA GLY A 319 -4.01 7.79 19.89
C GLY A 319 -4.41 6.55 19.12
N THR A 320 -5.39 6.66 18.21
CA THR A 320 -5.92 5.53 17.42
C THR A 320 -6.06 5.91 15.94
N ALA A 321 -5.86 4.96 15.02
CA ALA A 321 -6.02 5.18 13.58
C ALA A 321 -7.14 4.35 12.91
N TYR A 322 -8.07 3.80 13.70
CA TYR A 322 -9.25 3.12 13.17
C TYR A 322 -10.51 4.00 13.29
N TYR A 323 -11.40 3.94 12.30
CA TYR A 323 -12.57 4.81 12.21
C TYR A 323 -13.66 4.23 11.30
N VAL A 324 -14.82 4.89 11.27
CA VAL A 324 -15.92 4.59 10.35
C VAL A 324 -16.19 5.80 9.46
N HIS A 325 -16.39 5.57 8.16
CA HIS A 325 -16.86 6.56 7.21
C HIS A 325 -18.07 6.03 6.45
N ASP A 326 -19.14 6.82 6.40
CA ASP A 326 -20.39 6.42 5.75
C ASP A 326 -20.62 7.22 4.47
N THR A 327 -20.88 6.52 3.37
CA THR A 327 -21.57 7.07 2.19
C THR A 327 -23.05 6.66 2.24
N PRO A 328 -23.91 7.13 1.33
CA PRO A 328 -25.32 6.73 1.33
C PRO A 328 -25.55 5.22 1.20
N ALA A 329 -24.70 4.51 0.44
CA ALA A 329 -24.85 3.08 0.20
C ALA A 329 -23.92 2.20 1.06
N VAL A 330 -22.74 2.71 1.42
CA VAL A 330 -21.65 1.91 1.99
C VAL A 330 -21.13 2.51 3.29
N ARG A 331 -20.98 1.65 4.29
CA ARG A 331 -20.17 1.92 5.48
C ARG A 331 -18.76 1.37 5.26
N PHE A 332 -17.77 2.25 5.27
CA PHE A 332 -16.36 1.89 5.33
C PHE A 332 -15.92 1.81 6.79
N ILE A 333 -15.29 0.69 7.17
CA ILE A 333 -14.68 0.53 8.49
C ILE A 333 -13.19 0.33 8.28
N THR A 334 -12.40 1.33 8.66
CA THR A 334 -10.93 1.28 8.58
C THR A 334 -10.36 0.72 9.88
N LEU A 335 -9.53 -0.32 9.74
CA LEU A 335 -8.82 -0.98 10.83
C LEU A 335 -7.36 -0.53 10.84
N ASP A 336 -6.85 -0.27 12.03
CA ASP A 336 -5.43 -0.05 12.25
C ASP A 336 -4.78 -1.40 12.55
N THR A 337 -3.97 -1.85 11.60
CA THR A 337 -3.35 -3.18 11.65
C THR A 337 -1.84 -3.13 11.81
N ALA A 338 -1.27 -1.92 11.85
CA ALA A 338 0.15 -1.73 12.10
C ALA A 338 0.50 -2.24 13.51
N CYS A 339 1.66 -2.88 13.63
CA CYS A 339 2.08 -3.47 14.90
C CYS A 339 3.19 -2.64 15.55
N PRO A 340 2.91 -1.93 16.65
CA PRO A 340 3.93 -1.14 17.34
C PRO A 340 5.04 -2.00 17.99
N ALA A 341 4.84 -3.32 18.08
CA ALA A 341 5.89 -4.26 18.50
C ALA A 341 6.91 -4.57 17.37
N GLY A 342 6.74 -3.97 16.19
CA GLY A 342 7.57 -4.14 15.01
C GLY A 342 7.39 -5.46 14.27
N GLY A 343 8.19 -5.64 13.22
CA GLY A 343 8.01 -6.67 12.21
C GLY A 343 7.06 -6.22 11.09
N ALA A 344 7.20 -6.82 9.91
CA ALA A 344 6.34 -6.53 8.77
C ALA A 344 4.90 -7.02 8.95
N GLN A 345 4.65 -7.98 9.84
CA GLN A 345 3.31 -8.55 9.97
C GLN A 345 2.41 -7.68 10.83
N GLY A 346 1.12 -7.65 10.49
CA GLY A 346 0.13 -6.88 11.21
C GLY A 346 -0.43 -7.60 12.43
N CYS A 347 -1.11 -6.83 13.27
CA CYS A 347 -1.80 -7.32 14.45
C CYS A 347 -3.15 -6.61 14.62
N ILE A 348 -4.02 -7.16 15.48
CA ILE A 348 -5.25 -6.47 15.90
C ILE A 348 -5.47 -6.74 17.39
N THR A 349 -5.84 -5.70 18.13
CA THR A 349 -6.06 -5.79 19.57
C THR A 349 -7.48 -6.25 19.89
N ALA A 350 -7.67 -6.87 21.05
CA ALA A 350 -9.01 -7.21 21.54
C ALA A 350 -9.94 -5.99 21.63
N ASP A 351 -9.43 -4.83 22.01
CA ASP A 351 -10.20 -3.58 22.09
C ASP A 351 -10.67 -3.10 20.72
N GLN A 352 -9.82 -3.17 19.70
CA GLN A 352 -10.21 -2.83 18.34
C GLN A 352 -11.21 -3.84 17.78
N LEU A 353 -11.06 -5.14 18.06
CA LEU A 353 -12.04 -6.15 17.66
C LEU A 353 -13.41 -5.91 18.32
N HIS A 354 -13.44 -5.57 19.62
CA HIS A 354 -14.68 -5.18 20.31
C HIS A 354 -15.29 -3.89 19.74
N TRP A 355 -14.45 -2.91 19.39
CA TRP A 355 -14.92 -1.71 18.71
C TRP A 355 -15.54 -2.06 17.34
N LEU A 356 -14.87 -2.90 16.55
CA LEU A 356 -15.34 -3.35 15.24
C LEU A 356 -16.69 -4.05 15.34
N GLU A 357 -16.86 -4.99 16.28
CA GLU A 357 -18.14 -5.68 16.49
C GLU A 357 -19.28 -4.68 16.73
N ARG A 358 -19.08 -3.65 17.56
CA ARG A 358 -20.09 -2.61 17.79
C ARG A 358 -20.40 -1.79 16.53
N ARG A 359 -19.38 -1.47 15.72
CA ARG A 359 -19.57 -0.73 14.46
C ARG A 359 -20.31 -1.54 13.41
N LEU A 360 -20.12 -2.87 13.42
CA LEU A 360 -20.88 -3.80 12.59
C LEU A 360 -22.34 -3.88 13.06
N GLU A 361 -22.60 -4.05 14.36
CA GLU A 361 -23.96 -4.08 14.91
C GLU A 361 -24.81 -2.85 14.52
N GLU A 362 -24.18 -1.69 14.39
CA GLU A 362 -24.84 -0.44 13.98
C GLU A 362 -25.30 -0.41 12.51
N ALA A 363 -24.74 -1.27 11.65
CA ALA A 363 -25.02 -1.32 10.22
C ALA A 363 -25.80 -2.57 9.79
N HIS A 364 -26.33 -3.33 10.76
CA HIS A 364 -27.01 -4.60 10.55
C HIS A 364 -28.35 -4.65 11.27
N SER A 365 -29.43 -4.81 10.50
CA SER A 365 -30.77 -5.10 11.04
C SER A 365 -30.85 -6.51 11.66
N SER A 366 -29.97 -7.42 11.21
CA SER A 366 -29.76 -8.72 11.84
C SER A 366 -28.35 -9.26 11.63
N PHE A 367 -27.85 -10.05 12.58
CA PHE A 367 -26.53 -10.68 12.51
C PHE A 367 -26.48 -11.94 13.37
N ARG A 368 -25.44 -12.75 13.19
CA ARG A 368 -25.22 -13.96 14.00
C ARG A 368 -24.46 -13.62 15.29
N SER A 369 -25.04 -13.93 16.44
CA SER A 369 -24.32 -13.83 17.72
C SER A 369 -23.11 -14.78 17.76
N ARG A 370 -22.19 -14.57 18.71
CA ARG A 370 -21.05 -15.46 18.95
C ARG A 370 -21.49 -16.92 19.22
N GLY A 371 -22.67 -17.12 19.80
CA GLY A 371 -23.26 -18.45 20.03
C GLY A 371 -24.02 -19.04 18.83
N GLY A 372 -23.97 -18.39 17.66
CA GLY A 372 -24.64 -18.86 16.44
C GLY A 372 -26.12 -18.48 16.30
N ALA A 373 -26.76 -17.95 17.35
CA ALA A 373 -28.15 -17.51 17.28
C ALA A 373 -28.30 -16.22 16.47
N MET A 374 -29.36 -16.13 15.67
CA MET A 374 -29.71 -14.91 14.93
C MET A 374 -30.20 -13.82 15.89
N VAL A 375 -29.61 -12.63 15.81
CA VAL A 375 -29.98 -11.43 16.56
C VAL A 375 -30.64 -10.46 15.60
N ARG A 376 -31.78 -9.89 16.00
CA ARG A 376 -32.43 -8.78 15.28
C ARG A 376 -32.21 -7.48 16.05
N THR A 377 -31.96 -6.41 15.33
CA THR A 377 -31.75 -5.07 15.87
C THR A 377 -32.82 -4.12 15.33
N GLY A 378 -32.84 -2.88 15.83
CA GLY A 378 -33.62 -1.78 15.26
C GLY A 378 -32.84 -0.92 14.26
N ARG A 379 -31.70 -1.41 13.75
CA ARG A 379 -30.82 -0.68 12.84
C ARG A 379 -31.24 -0.90 11.38
N GLU A 380 -30.84 0.03 10.54
CA GLU A 380 -30.95 -0.10 9.08
C GLU A 380 -29.72 -0.79 8.53
N ASP A 381 -29.92 -1.59 7.48
CA ASP A 381 -28.82 -2.27 6.80
C ASP A 381 -28.05 -1.31 5.88
N ARG A 382 -26.72 -1.46 5.88
CA ARG A 382 -25.81 -0.86 4.91
C ARG A 382 -24.80 -1.88 4.46
N LEU A 383 -24.35 -1.81 3.22
CA LEU A 383 -23.19 -2.59 2.78
C LEU A 383 -21.97 -2.16 3.57
N VAL A 384 -21.14 -3.10 4.00
CA VAL A 384 -19.94 -2.85 4.79
C VAL A 384 -18.71 -3.25 3.99
N VAL A 385 -17.76 -2.33 3.89
CA VAL A 385 -16.44 -2.54 3.31
C VAL A 385 -15.40 -2.36 4.41
N ILE A 386 -14.57 -3.38 4.64
CA ILE A 386 -13.43 -3.32 5.57
C ILE A 386 -12.22 -2.77 4.83
N LEU A 387 -11.51 -1.83 5.44
CA LEU A 387 -10.26 -1.28 4.96
C LEU A 387 -9.17 -1.60 5.98
N SER A 388 -8.01 -2.08 5.54
CA SER A 388 -6.84 -2.22 6.40
C SER A 388 -5.58 -2.26 5.55
N HIS A 389 -4.41 -2.02 6.15
CA HIS A 389 -3.15 -2.24 5.47
C HIS A 389 -2.89 -3.74 5.26
N HIS A 390 -2.94 -4.53 6.35
CA HIS A 390 -2.69 -5.96 6.30
C HIS A 390 -3.96 -6.76 5.99
N GLY A 391 -3.84 -7.75 5.11
CA GLY A 391 -4.89 -8.74 4.86
C GLY A 391 -4.84 -9.92 5.84
N PHE A 392 -5.76 -10.87 5.69
CA PHE A 392 -5.87 -12.02 6.60
C PHE A 392 -4.56 -12.82 6.71
N ASP A 393 -3.88 -13.04 5.58
CA ASP A 393 -2.67 -13.85 5.55
C ASP A 393 -1.48 -13.18 6.27
N SER A 394 -1.47 -11.85 6.38
CA SER A 394 -0.39 -11.07 7.00
C SER A 394 -0.68 -10.57 8.42
N LEU A 395 -1.88 -10.84 8.95
CA LEU A 395 -2.24 -10.60 10.35
C LEU A 395 -1.72 -11.73 11.25
N THR A 396 -0.41 -11.94 11.27
CA THR A 396 0.22 -13.06 11.97
C THR A 396 1.17 -12.63 13.09
N ASN A 397 1.26 -11.33 13.38
CA ASN A 397 2.18 -10.84 14.39
C ASN A 397 1.66 -11.16 15.80
N GLN A 398 2.49 -11.88 16.56
CA GLN A 398 2.22 -12.30 17.93
C GLN A 398 3.21 -11.69 18.92
N ARG A 399 4.00 -10.69 18.49
CA ARG A 399 4.98 -10.01 19.36
C ARG A 399 4.24 -9.27 20.47
N THR A 400 4.76 -9.36 21.68
CA THR A 400 4.18 -8.65 22.83
C THR A 400 4.55 -7.17 22.76
N HIS A 401 3.55 -6.30 22.89
CA HIS A 401 3.78 -4.87 22.98
C HIS A 401 4.45 -4.50 24.31
N GLN A 402 5.70 -4.03 24.27
CA GLN A 402 6.47 -3.73 25.50
C GLN A 402 5.83 -2.62 26.35
N ALA A 403 5.18 -1.64 25.70
CA ALA A 403 4.51 -0.53 26.39
C ALA A 403 3.05 -0.85 26.81
N ALA A 404 2.52 -2.01 26.42
CA ALA A 404 1.23 -2.51 26.90
C ALA A 404 1.29 -4.03 27.15
N PRO A 405 2.06 -4.49 28.16
CA PRO A 405 2.09 -5.91 28.52
C PRO A 405 0.67 -6.40 28.84
N GLY A 406 0.17 -7.38 28.08
CA GLY A 406 -1.21 -7.90 28.21
C GLY A 406 -2.24 -7.28 27.28
N SER A 407 -1.85 -6.43 26.32
CA SER A 407 -2.70 -6.13 25.16
C SER A 407 -2.79 -7.38 24.28
N ASP A 408 -3.68 -8.29 24.62
CA ASP A 408 -3.81 -9.56 23.91
C ASP A 408 -4.20 -9.27 22.44
N HIS A 409 -3.26 -9.53 21.54
CA HIS A 409 -3.56 -9.61 20.12
C HIS A 409 -4.53 -10.77 19.91
N VAL A 410 -5.58 -10.54 19.14
CA VAL A 410 -6.52 -11.60 18.80
C VAL A 410 -5.97 -12.39 17.61
N ASP A 411 -6.22 -13.69 17.59
CA ASP A 411 -5.90 -14.51 16.44
C ASP A 411 -6.68 -14.02 15.20
N ARG A 412 -6.04 -14.01 14.03
CA ARG A 412 -6.67 -13.59 12.76
C ARG A 412 -7.95 -14.36 12.44
N GLY A 413 -8.07 -15.61 12.90
CA GLY A 413 -9.28 -16.41 12.78
C GLY A 413 -10.45 -15.82 13.56
N GLN A 414 -10.23 -15.20 14.71
CA GLN A 414 -11.28 -14.52 15.47
C GLN A 414 -11.78 -13.25 14.76
N LEU A 415 -10.89 -12.51 14.09
CA LEU A 415 -11.29 -11.40 13.21
C LEU A 415 -12.14 -11.92 12.06
N LEU A 416 -11.67 -12.94 11.34
CA LEU A 416 -12.40 -13.52 10.22
C LEU A 416 -13.77 -14.07 10.66
N GLU A 417 -13.83 -14.81 11.76
CA GLU A 417 -15.08 -15.31 12.34
C GLU A 417 -16.02 -14.17 12.70
N THR A 418 -15.49 -13.08 13.29
CA THR A 418 -16.28 -11.88 13.58
C THR A 418 -16.88 -11.32 12.30
N LEU A 419 -16.09 -11.05 11.27
CA LEU A 419 -16.58 -10.52 10.00
C LEU A 419 -17.64 -11.43 9.36
N LEU A 420 -17.43 -12.75 9.35
CA LEU A 420 -18.36 -13.73 8.77
C LEU A 420 -19.71 -13.82 9.48
N ARG A 421 -19.83 -13.37 10.74
CA ARG A 421 -21.12 -13.31 11.45
C ARG A 421 -22.02 -12.17 10.99
N PHE A 422 -21.45 -11.19 10.29
CA PHE A 422 -22.10 -9.95 9.87
C PHE A 422 -22.23 -9.95 8.35
N SER A 423 -23.37 -10.41 7.84
CA SER A 423 -23.59 -10.65 6.41
C SER A 423 -23.47 -9.41 5.53
N ASN A 424 -23.61 -8.21 6.10
CA ASN A 424 -23.48 -6.99 5.31
C ASN A 424 -22.02 -6.64 5.02
N VAL A 425 -21.05 -7.33 5.64
CA VAL A 425 -19.65 -7.30 5.19
C VAL A 425 -19.57 -8.01 3.86
N VAL A 426 -19.28 -7.25 2.79
CA VAL A 426 -19.25 -7.78 1.41
C VAL A 426 -17.87 -7.72 0.78
N LEU A 427 -16.99 -6.87 1.29
CA LEU A 427 -15.66 -6.62 0.74
C LEU A 427 -14.66 -6.25 1.84
N TRP A 428 -13.44 -6.73 1.70
CA TRP A 428 -12.26 -6.29 2.46
C TRP A 428 -11.16 -5.86 1.48
N LEU A 429 -10.79 -4.58 1.49
CA LEU A 429 -9.69 -4.01 0.72
C LEU A 429 -8.41 -3.88 1.55
N ASN A 430 -7.28 -4.33 1.00
CA ASN A 430 -5.97 -4.22 1.66
C ASN A 430 -4.76 -4.11 0.69
N GLY A 431 -3.56 -3.93 1.25
CA GLY A 431 -2.29 -3.80 0.54
C GLY A 431 -1.21 -4.74 1.09
N HIS A 432 -0.06 -4.17 1.47
CA HIS A 432 1.04 -4.80 2.24
C HIS A 432 1.90 -5.84 1.50
N ILE A 433 1.30 -6.73 0.71
CA ILE A 433 2.05 -7.84 0.09
C ILE A 433 2.66 -7.45 -1.26
N HIS A 434 2.45 -6.20 -1.71
CA HIS A 434 2.92 -5.66 -2.99
C HIS A 434 2.47 -6.49 -4.21
N ALA A 435 1.33 -7.18 -4.12
CA ALA A 435 0.82 -8.03 -5.17
C ALA A 435 -0.70 -7.95 -5.30
N ASN A 436 -1.20 -8.06 -6.53
CA ASN A 436 -2.63 -8.15 -6.77
C ASN A 436 -3.12 -9.56 -6.42
N ARG A 437 -4.15 -9.64 -5.57
CA ARG A 437 -4.74 -10.92 -5.15
C ARG A 437 -6.21 -10.76 -4.82
N VAL A 438 -7.03 -11.75 -5.18
CA VAL A 438 -8.46 -11.80 -4.84
C VAL A 438 -8.77 -13.16 -4.21
N GLN A 439 -9.30 -13.15 -2.99
CA GLN A 439 -9.64 -14.36 -2.23
C GLN A 439 -11.11 -14.35 -1.79
N PRO A 440 -11.86 -15.44 -1.99
CA PRO A 440 -13.16 -15.60 -1.35
C PRO A 440 -12.97 -15.96 0.13
N ARG A 441 -13.78 -15.35 0.99
CA ARG A 441 -13.91 -15.70 2.41
C ARG A 441 -15.31 -16.29 2.63
N PRO A 442 -15.52 -17.58 2.34
CA PRO A 442 -16.84 -18.21 2.45
C PRO A 442 -17.24 -18.42 3.91
N ASP A 443 -18.53 -18.28 4.21
CA ASP A 443 -19.08 -18.75 5.48
C ASP A 443 -19.14 -20.29 5.48
N GLN A 444 -18.31 -20.91 6.31
CA GLN A 444 -18.19 -22.37 6.40
C GLN A 444 -19.39 -23.04 7.10
N SER A 445 -20.33 -22.29 7.66
CA SER A 445 -21.52 -22.84 8.34
C SER A 445 -22.56 -23.46 7.40
N GLY A 446 -22.34 -23.39 6.09
CA GLY A 446 -23.22 -24.02 5.08
C GLY A 446 -24.54 -23.30 4.84
N GLN A 447 -24.72 -22.09 5.40
CA GLN A 447 -25.90 -21.25 5.17
C GLN A 447 -25.78 -20.35 3.92
N GLY A 448 -24.69 -20.49 3.17
CA GLY A 448 -24.31 -19.60 2.07
C GLY A 448 -23.73 -18.27 2.57
N GLY A 449 -23.13 -17.50 1.67
CA GLY A 449 -22.57 -16.18 1.96
C GLY A 449 -21.05 -16.18 2.19
N GLY A 450 -20.57 -15.11 2.82
CA GLY A 450 -19.16 -14.75 2.88
C GLY A 450 -18.90 -13.41 2.19
N PHE A 451 -17.64 -13.05 2.04
CA PHE A 451 -17.23 -11.80 1.43
C PHE A 451 -15.95 -11.96 0.60
N TRP A 452 -15.64 -10.97 -0.23
CA TRP A 452 -14.42 -10.97 -1.03
C TRP A 452 -13.32 -10.18 -0.33
N GLU A 453 -12.12 -10.75 -0.24
CA GLU A 453 -10.90 -10.03 0.15
C GLU A 453 -10.09 -9.71 -1.11
N VAL A 454 -9.76 -8.43 -1.29
CA VAL A 454 -9.10 -7.90 -2.48
C VAL A 454 -7.87 -7.12 -2.05
N THR A 455 -6.71 -7.60 -2.47
CA THR A 455 -5.41 -6.96 -2.26
C THR A 455 -4.97 -6.25 -3.54
N THR A 456 -4.57 -4.99 -3.42
CA THR A 456 -4.03 -4.19 -4.53
C THR A 456 -2.50 -4.15 -4.43
N ALA A 457 -1.81 -4.27 -5.56
CA ALA A 457 -0.35 -4.19 -5.60
C ALA A 457 0.14 -2.79 -5.22
N SER A 458 1.40 -2.72 -4.79
CA SER A 458 2.03 -1.46 -4.46
C SER A 458 2.23 -0.56 -5.68
N LEU A 459 2.35 0.75 -5.45
CA LEU A 459 2.82 1.64 -6.50
C LEU A 459 4.34 1.54 -6.73
N VAL A 460 5.11 1.20 -5.68
CA VAL A 460 6.58 1.20 -5.72
C VAL A 460 7.18 0.01 -6.49
N ASP A 461 6.53 -1.16 -6.47
CA ASP A 461 6.98 -2.36 -7.19
C ASP A 461 6.10 -2.66 -8.42
N TRP A 462 6.69 -3.33 -9.42
CA TRP A 462 5.95 -3.80 -10.58
C TRP A 462 4.71 -4.61 -10.13
N PRO A 463 3.49 -4.27 -10.60
CA PRO A 463 3.20 -3.47 -11.80
C PRO A 463 2.96 -1.96 -11.61
N CYS A 464 3.13 -1.40 -10.41
CA CYS A 464 2.88 0.02 -10.10
C CYS A 464 1.43 0.44 -10.42
N GLN A 465 0.46 -0.26 -9.83
CA GLN A 465 -0.97 -0.16 -10.18
C GLN A 465 -1.85 0.25 -9.01
N GLY A 466 -2.95 0.92 -9.33
CA GLY A 466 -4.13 1.06 -8.47
C GLY A 466 -5.29 0.25 -9.02
N ARG A 467 -6.47 0.39 -8.42
CA ARG A 467 -7.68 -0.34 -8.82
C ARG A 467 -8.92 0.54 -8.72
N VAL A 468 -9.85 0.44 -9.66
CA VAL A 468 -11.24 0.90 -9.49
C VAL A 468 -12.08 -0.28 -9.00
N VAL A 469 -12.88 -0.05 -7.97
CA VAL A 469 -13.78 -1.03 -7.37
C VAL A 469 -15.20 -0.49 -7.40
N GLU A 470 -16.12 -1.25 -7.99
CA GLU A 470 -17.52 -0.86 -8.16
C GLU A 470 -18.42 -1.90 -7.47
N LEU A 471 -19.35 -1.44 -6.65
CA LEU A 471 -20.41 -2.26 -6.06
C LEU A 471 -21.69 -2.00 -6.85
N SER A 472 -22.35 -3.04 -7.33
CA SER A 472 -23.60 -2.91 -8.09
C SER A 472 -24.68 -3.92 -7.73
N ASP A 473 -25.91 -3.44 -7.72
CA ASP A 473 -27.13 -4.23 -7.64
C ASP A 473 -27.42 -4.81 -9.03
N ILE A 474 -27.16 -6.11 -9.20
CA ILE A 474 -27.30 -6.81 -10.49
C ILE A 474 -28.68 -7.51 -10.64
N GLY A 475 -29.62 -7.23 -9.73
CA GLY A 475 -30.96 -7.82 -9.74
C GLY A 475 -31.03 -9.21 -9.10
N ASP A 476 -32.24 -9.75 -8.97
CA ASP A 476 -32.53 -11.09 -8.44
C ASP A 476 -31.92 -11.38 -7.05
N GLY A 477 -31.77 -10.32 -6.22
CA GLY A 477 -31.18 -10.43 -4.89
C GLY A 477 -29.67 -10.67 -4.91
N MET A 478 -28.97 -10.22 -5.95
CA MET A 478 -27.54 -10.39 -6.13
C MET A 478 -26.80 -9.04 -6.17
N LEU A 479 -25.62 -9.02 -5.54
CA LEU A 479 -24.66 -7.92 -5.60
C LEU A 479 -23.46 -8.38 -6.44
N ALA A 480 -22.83 -7.47 -7.17
CA ALA A 480 -21.52 -7.70 -7.77
C ALA A 480 -20.50 -6.68 -7.28
N ILE A 481 -19.25 -7.14 -7.11
CA ILE A 481 -18.08 -6.29 -6.94
C ILE A 481 -17.24 -6.40 -8.21
N ALA A 482 -17.17 -5.33 -8.99
CA ALA A 482 -16.27 -5.27 -10.14
C ALA A 482 -14.94 -4.63 -9.73
N CYS A 483 -13.83 -5.21 -10.14
CA CYS A 483 -12.49 -4.66 -9.99
C CYS A 483 -11.88 -4.42 -11.37
N THR A 484 -11.24 -3.26 -11.56
CA THR A 484 -10.50 -2.93 -12.78
C THR A 484 -9.15 -2.32 -12.43
N MET A 485 -8.04 -2.85 -12.94
CA MET A 485 -6.71 -2.29 -12.67
C MET A 485 -6.51 -0.96 -13.40
N VAL A 486 -5.84 -0.04 -12.72
CA VAL A 486 -5.44 1.29 -13.19
C VAL A 486 -3.92 1.35 -13.23
N ASP A 487 -3.36 1.59 -14.41
CA ASP A 487 -1.97 2.02 -14.54
C ASP A 487 -1.92 3.54 -14.41
N HIS A 488 -0.96 4.10 -13.66
CA HIS A 488 -0.67 5.53 -13.82
C HIS A 488 -0.22 5.84 -15.25
N GLN A 489 -0.73 6.93 -15.82
CA GLN A 489 -0.20 7.54 -17.03
C GLN A 489 1.18 8.14 -16.77
N GLY A 490 1.91 8.53 -17.81
CA GLY A 490 3.15 9.31 -17.65
C GLY A 490 4.28 8.85 -18.55
N SER A 491 4.78 9.79 -19.36
CA SER A 491 6.10 9.72 -19.98
C SER A 491 7.18 10.21 -19.00
N GLU A 492 8.45 10.18 -19.40
CA GLU A 492 9.57 10.71 -18.62
C GLU A 492 9.79 9.96 -17.28
N LEU A 493 9.86 10.67 -16.14
CA LEU A 493 10.30 10.12 -14.85
C LEU A 493 9.32 9.08 -14.29
N ALA A 494 8.00 9.31 -14.40
CA ALA A 494 7.01 8.33 -13.97
C ALA A 494 7.04 7.06 -14.85
N GLY A 495 7.20 7.22 -16.17
CA GLY A 495 7.35 6.08 -17.09
C GLY A 495 8.63 5.29 -16.82
N LEU A 496 9.73 5.99 -16.57
CA LEU A 496 11.02 5.39 -16.20
C LEU A 496 10.95 4.67 -14.86
N HIS A 497 10.27 5.22 -13.85
CA HIS A 497 10.02 4.55 -12.57
C HIS A 497 9.45 3.15 -12.80
N ARG A 498 8.37 3.06 -13.58
CA ARG A 498 7.72 1.78 -13.87
C ARG A 498 8.62 0.83 -14.67
N GLU A 499 9.37 1.35 -15.65
CA GLU A 499 10.28 0.52 -16.43
C GLU A 499 11.40 -0.09 -15.57
N LEU A 500 11.99 0.71 -14.69
CA LEU A 500 12.99 0.24 -13.72
C LEU A 500 12.39 -0.79 -12.75
N ALA A 501 11.17 -0.54 -12.23
CA ALA A 501 10.45 -1.49 -11.39
C ALA A 501 10.19 -2.82 -12.13
N GLY A 502 9.79 -2.78 -13.39
CA GLY A 502 9.61 -3.96 -14.24
C GLY A 502 10.90 -4.76 -14.48
N ASN A 503 12.06 -4.10 -14.42
CA ASN A 503 13.38 -4.73 -14.54
C ASN A 503 14.06 -5.02 -13.19
N ALA A 504 13.38 -4.78 -12.06
CA ALA A 504 13.94 -5.02 -10.74
C ALA A 504 14.36 -6.50 -10.58
N PRO A 505 15.60 -6.78 -10.14
CA PRO A 505 16.03 -8.14 -9.85
C PRO A 505 15.09 -8.82 -8.86
N ALA A 506 14.60 -10.02 -9.20
CA ALA A 506 13.63 -10.81 -8.42
C ALA A 506 12.24 -10.18 -8.14
N GLY A 507 12.04 -8.88 -8.40
CA GLY A 507 10.79 -8.14 -8.14
C GLY A 507 10.05 -7.65 -9.38
N GLY A 508 10.65 -7.77 -10.58
CA GLY A 508 10.12 -7.23 -11.84
C GLY A 508 9.07 -8.08 -12.55
N PHE A 509 9.04 -8.02 -13.88
CA PHE A 509 8.00 -8.62 -14.75
C PHE A 509 7.65 -10.09 -14.44
N THR A 510 8.63 -10.88 -13.97
CA THR A 510 8.47 -12.31 -13.71
C THR A 510 8.17 -12.66 -12.26
N ALA A 511 8.03 -11.68 -11.36
CA ALA A 511 7.86 -11.90 -9.92
C ALA A 511 6.45 -12.37 -9.52
N GLY A 512 5.47 -12.36 -10.45
CA GLY A 512 4.10 -12.76 -10.18
C GLY A 512 3.27 -11.73 -9.37
N ARG A 513 3.87 -10.61 -8.96
CA ARG A 513 3.21 -9.52 -8.21
C ARG A 513 2.05 -8.86 -8.96
N ALA A 514 2.05 -8.93 -10.29
CA ALA A 514 0.93 -8.47 -11.10
C ALA A 514 -0.38 -9.24 -10.83
N GLY A 515 -0.31 -10.41 -10.18
CA GLY A 515 -1.43 -11.32 -9.98
C GLY A 515 -1.75 -12.15 -11.22
N THR A 516 -2.69 -13.07 -11.08
CA THR A 516 -3.26 -13.80 -12.23
C THR A 516 -4.39 -12.99 -12.87
N PRO A 517 -4.90 -13.36 -14.06
CA PRO A 517 -6.10 -12.72 -14.61
C PRO A 517 -7.30 -12.73 -13.65
N LEU A 518 -7.38 -13.68 -12.72
CA LEU A 518 -8.44 -13.80 -11.71
C LEU A 518 -8.23 -12.91 -10.46
N ASP A 519 -7.15 -12.13 -10.42
CA ASP A 519 -6.85 -11.16 -9.36
C ASP A 519 -6.97 -9.70 -9.84
N ARG A 520 -7.16 -9.51 -11.15
CA ARG A 520 -7.04 -8.24 -11.86
C ARG A 520 -8.41 -7.68 -12.23
N ASN A 521 -8.79 -7.75 -13.50
CA ASN A 521 -10.09 -7.30 -13.97
C ASN A 521 -11.11 -8.41 -13.74
N VAL A 522 -11.92 -8.26 -12.68
CA VAL A 522 -12.84 -9.31 -12.25
C VAL A 522 -14.21 -8.79 -11.87
N ILE A 523 -15.24 -9.62 -12.07
CA ILE A 523 -16.59 -9.43 -11.54
C ILE A 523 -16.83 -10.51 -10.49
N LEU A 524 -17.14 -10.09 -9.27
CA LEU A 524 -17.21 -10.93 -8.08
C LEU A 524 -18.64 -10.92 -7.53
N PRO A 525 -19.55 -11.76 -8.06
CA PRO A 525 -20.91 -11.87 -7.56
C PRO A 525 -20.97 -12.44 -6.14
N LEU A 526 -22.00 -12.01 -5.40
CA LEU A 526 -22.40 -12.55 -4.10
C LEU A 526 -23.92 -12.38 -3.92
N ARG A 527 -24.52 -13.17 -3.02
CA ARG A 527 -25.92 -12.93 -2.63
C ARG A 527 -26.01 -11.61 -1.88
N ALA A 528 -26.99 -10.78 -2.23
CA ALA A 528 -27.23 -9.54 -1.51
C ALA A 528 -27.67 -9.85 -0.07
N PRO A 529 -27.06 -9.20 0.94
CA PRO A 529 -27.37 -9.50 2.34
C PRO A 529 -28.75 -8.98 2.78
N PHE A 530 -29.34 -8.08 2.00
CA PHE A 530 -30.67 -7.51 2.17
C PHE A 530 -31.17 -6.94 0.82
N ALA A 531 -32.42 -6.46 0.77
CA ALA A 531 -33.01 -5.86 -0.42
C ALA A 531 -32.33 -4.53 -0.80
N LEU A 532 -31.56 -4.51 -1.89
CA LEU A 532 -30.70 -3.40 -2.31
C LEU A 532 -31.46 -2.21 -2.91
N GLU A 533 -32.73 -2.40 -3.29
CA GLU A 533 -33.59 -1.33 -3.85
C GLU A 533 -33.80 -0.18 -2.87
N ARG A 534 -33.54 -0.43 -1.58
CA ARG A 534 -33.61 0.56 -0.50
C ARG A 534 -32.39 1.48 -0.43
N LEU A 535 -31.26 1.08 -1.02
CA LEU A 535 -30.06 1.91 -1.08
C LEU A 535 -30.21 2.93 -2.20
N HIS A 536 -30.10 4.22 -1.87
CA HIS A 536 -30.10 5.29 -2.86
C HIS A 536 -28.76 5.32 -3.62
N SER A 537 -28.79 5.43 -4.95
CA SER A 537 -27.61 5.77 -5.74
C SER A 537 -27.33 7.26 -5.64
N ASN A 538 -26.07 7.68 -5.58
CA ASN A 538 -25.70 9.07 -5.84
C ASN A 538 -26.04 9.39 -7.30
N GLN A 539 -27.07 10.21 -7.53
CA GLN A 539 -27.34 10.81 -8.85
C GLN A 539 -26.53 12.08 -9.02
#